data_AF-A0AA96FWL6-F1
#
_entry.id   AF-A0AA96FWL6-F1
#
_cell.length_a   1.000
_cell.length_b   1.000
_cell.length_c   1.000
_cell.angle_alpha   90.00
_cell.angle_beta   90.00
_cell.angle_gamma   90.00
#
_symmetry.space_group_name_H-M   'P 1'
#
loop_
_entity.id
_entity.type
_entity.pdbx_description
1 polymer ?
#
loop_
_entity_poly.entity_id
_entity_poly.type
_entity_poly.pdbx_seq_one_letter_code
_entity_poly.pdbx_strand_id
1 'polypeptide(L)'
;MNDRRTLAEARTAERTEARAAELAEARERGPSHVVDLQWRRLRADAADAGYDAFVALLDAAAVEPGLRRLFPFTTMWVLCFGSDPGAPSPARTPAVLALPEGRFRVMAHRRGEVIGETDSAAAAVALVLARLPPSYKDIQQ
;
A
#
# COMPACT_ATOMS: atom_id res chain seq x y z
N MET A 1 -20.05 -29.09 20.76
CA MET A 1 -19.29 -28.93 19.49
C MET A 1 -19.81 -27.71 18.72
N ASN A 2 -19.75 -26.51 19.32
CA ASN A 2 -20.11 -25.21 18.67
C ASN A 2 -19.22 -24.04 19.14
N ASP A 3 -18.47 -24.15 20.24
CA ASP A 3 -17.80 -22.98 20.87
C ASP A 3 -16.61 -22.39 20.10
N ARG A 4 -15.87 -23.18 19.31
CA ARG A 4 -14.66 -22.68 18.63
C ARG A 4 -14.95 -21.83 17.39
N ARG A 5 -16.10 -22.04 16.73
CA ARG A 5 -16.49 -21.28 15.54
C ARG A 5 -16.99 -19.88 15.92
N THR A 6 -17.78 -19.80 16.99
CA THR A 6 -18.29 -18.53 17.53
C THR A 6 -17.17 -17.58 17.98
N LEU A 7 -16.10 -18.12 18.58
CA LEU A 7 -14.98 -17.28 19.04
C LEU A 7 -14.13 -16.69 17.89
N ALA A 8 -13.96 -17.42 16.79
CA ALA A 8 -13.23 -16.92 15.63
C ALA A 8 -14.04 -15.86 14.87
N GLU A 9 -15.35 -16.07 14.74
CA GLU A 9 -16.27 -15.13 14.12
C GLU A 9 -16.40 -13.84 14.96
N ALA A 10 -16.54 -13.97 16.29
CA ALA A 10 -16.57 -12.83 17.20
C ALA A 10 -15.28 -11.99 17.14
N ARG A 11 -14.10 -12.61 17.19
CA ARG A 11 -12.81 -11.90 17.04
C ARG A 11 -12.68 -11.19 15.69
N THR A 12 -13.25 -11.77 14.64
CA THR A 12 -13.25 -11.16 13.30
C THR A 12 -14.16 -9.94 13.24
N ALA A 13 -15.34 -10.02 13.85
CA ALA A 13 -16.27 -8.89 13.98
C ALA A 13 -15.66 -7.76 14.81
N GLU A 14 -15.13 -8.07 16.00
CA GLU A 14 -14.45 -7.10 16.88
C GLU A 14 -13.29 -6.41 16.16
N ARG A 15 -12.45 -7.15 15.43
CA ARG A 15 -11.36 -6.60 14.61
C ARG A 15 -11.89 -5.68 13.50
N THR A 16 -13.02 -6.03 12.89
CA THR A 16 -13.62 -5.24 11.81
C THR A 16 -14.18 -3.93 12.34
N GLU A 17 -14.89 -3.96 13.47
CA GLU A 17 -15.42 -2.79 14.15
C GLU A 17 -14.31 -1.86 14.63
N ALA A 18 -13.26 -2.39 15.27
CA ALA A 18 -12.09 -1.62 15.67
C ALA A 18 -11.43 -0.92 14.46
N ARG A 19 -11.31 -1.63 13.33
CA ARG A 19 -10.81 -1.03 12.08
C ARG A 19 -11.74 0.05 11.53
N ALA A 20 -13.06 -0.09 11.67
CA ALA A 20 -14.00 0.93 11.25
C ALA A 20 -13.89 2.19 12.12
N ALA A 21 -13.80 2.03 13.44
CA ALA A 21 -13.63 3.13 14.39
C ALA A 21 -12.34 3.93 14.15
N GLU A 22 -11.21 3.24 13.99
CA GLU A 22 -9.92 3.90 13.71
C GLU A 22 -9.93 4.64 12.36
N LEU A 23 -10.67 4.12 11.36
CA LEU A 23 -10.84 4.82 10.08
C LEU A 23 -11.73 6.06 10.22
N ALA A 24 -12.79 5.98 11.03
CA ALA A 24 -13.64 7.13 11.33
C ALA A 24 -12.84 8.24 12.01
N GLU A 25 -12.07 7.90 13.05
CA GLU A 25 -11.18 8.84 13.73
C GLU A 25 -10.14 9.45 12.78
N ALA A 26 -9.51 8.63 11.93
CA ALA A 26 -8.56 9.14 10.95
C ALA A 26 -9.21 10.11 9.96
N ARG A 27 -10.46 9.86 9.55
CA ARG A 27 -11.22 10.78 8.67
C ARG A 27 -11.53 12.10 9.37
N GLU A 28 -11.91 12.07 10.64
CA GLU A 28 -12.15 13.28 11.44
C GLU A 28 -10.88 14.14 11.56
N ARG A 29 -9.71 13.50 11.69
CA ARG A 29 -8.40 14.17 11.74
C ARG A 29 -7.86 14.58 10.35
N GLY A 30 -8.54 14.21 9.28
CA GLY A 30 -8.24 14.63 7.91
C GLY A 30 -7.41 13.67 7.06
N PRO A 31 -7.16 14.02 5.78
CA PRO A 31 -6.65 13.08 4.78
C PRO A 31 -5.28 12.46 5.07
N SER A 32 -4.36 13.21 5.70
CA SER A 32 -3.02 12.70 6.05
C SER A 32 -3.08 11.54 7.04
N HIS A 33 -3.98 11.61 8.03
CA HIS A 33 -4.18 10.55 9.01
C HIS A 33 -4.77 9.29 8.37
N VAL A 34 -5.62 9.44 7.36
CA VAL A 34 -6.14 8.31 6.56
C VAL A 34 -5.02 7.64 5.77
N VAL A 35 -4.13 8.42 5.15
CA VAL A 35 -2.95 7.89 4.45
C VAL A 35 -2.01 7.16 5.41
N ASP A 36 -1.69 7.77 6.56
CA ASP A 36 -0.85 7.16 7.60
C ASP A 36 -1.41 5.84 8.10
N LEU A 37 -2.72 5.82 8.39
CA LEU A 37 -3.43 4.63 8.80
C LEU A 37 -3.33 3.53 7.75
N GLN A 38 -3.52 3.89 6.48
CA GLN A 38 -3.50 2.92 5.39
C GLN A 38 -2.10 2.32 5.18
N TRP A 39 -1.03 3.11 5.29
CA TRP A 39 0.35 2.61 5.30
C TRP A 39 0.57 1.57 6.41
N ARG A 40 0.14 1.87 7.63
CA ARG A 40 0.27 0.93 8.77
C ARG A 40 -0.51 -0.35 8.54
N ARG A 41 -1.75 -0.25 8.06
CA ARG A 41 -2.63 -1.41 7.79
C ARG A 41 -2.05 -2.33 6.74
N LEU A 42 -1.63 -1.76 5.62
CA LEU A 42 -1.12 -2.54 4.50
C LEU A 42 0.17 -3.29 4.90
N ARG A 43 1.03 -2.64 5.70
CA ARG A 43 2.24 -3.26 6.25
C ARG A 43 1.89 -4.39 7.24
N ALA A 44 0.95 -4.17 8.15
CA ALA A 44 0.52 -5.18 9.10
C ALA A 44 -0.12 -6.39 8.41
N ASP A 45 -1.04 -6.16 7.46
CA ASP A 45 -1.70 -7.22 6.70
C ASP A 45 -0.68 -8.05 5.88
N ALA A 46 0.37 -7.42 5.33
CA ALA A 46 1.45 -8.11 4.64
C ALA A 46 2.33 -8.95 5.57
N ALA A 47 2.65 -8.42 6.76
CA ALA A 47 3.42 -9.15 7.78
C ALA A 47 2.63 -10.35 8.32
N ASP A 48 1.34 -10.18 8.61
CA ASP A 48 0.44 -11.25 9.04
C ASP A 48 0.31 -12.37 7.98
N ALA A 49 0.41 -12.01 6.70
CA ALA A 49 0.39 -12.95 5.59
C ALA A 49 1.76 -13.61 5.31
N GLY A 50 2.83 -13.22 6.02
CA GLY A 50 4.19 -13.71 5.80
C GLY A 50 4.80 -13.26 4.47
N TYR A 51 4.41 -12.10 3.96
CA TYR A 51 4.85 -11.60 2.66
C TYR A 51 6.00 -10.60 2.77
N ASP A 52 7.15 -11.11 3.21
CA ASP A 52 8.34 -10.33 3.59
C ASP A 52 8.85 -9.39 2.48
N ALA A 53 8.85 -9.86 1.22
CA ALA A 53 9.26 -9.03 0.08
C ALA A 53 8.34 -7.81 -0.09
N PHE A 54 7.05 -7.96 0.17
CA PHE A 54 6.10 -6.86 0.11
C PHE A 54 6.21 -5.93 1.32
N VAL A 55 6.50 -6.47 2.51
CA VAL A 55 6.85 -5.64 3.69
C VAL A 55 8.08 -4.78 3.41
N ALA A 56 9.15 -5.36 2.85
CA ALA A 56 10.35 -4.62 2.47
C ALA A 56 10.07 -3.52 1.44
N LEU A 57 9.19 -3.80 0.47
CA LEU A 57 8.73 -2.81 -0.50
C LEU A 57 7.98 -1.65 0.15
N LEU A 58 7.07 -1.94 1.09
CA LEU A 58 6.33 -0.91 1.82
C LEU A 58 7.25 -0.06 2.68
N ASP A 59 8.20 -0.68 3.38
CA ASP A 59 9.15 0.03 4.24
C ASP A 59 10.06 0.94 3.41
N ALA A 60 10.58 0.47 2.28
CA ALA A 60 11.36 1.29 1.36
C ALA A 60 10.54 2.46 0.79
N ALA A 61 9.29 2.22 0.38
CA ALA A 61 8.43 3.26 -0.16
C ALA A 61 8.00 4.29 0.90
N ALA A 62 7.88 3.88 2.17
CA ALA A 62 7.48 4.75 3.27
C ALA A 62 8.59 5.73 3.71
N VAL A 63 9.86 5.41 3.45
CA VAL A 63 10.99 6.32 3.69
C VAL A 63 10.97 7.52 2.75
N GLU A 64 10.44 7.34 1.53
CA GLU A 64 10.38 8.38 0.52
C GLU A 64 9.21 9.35 0.78
N PRO A 65 9.47 10.64 1.14
CA PRO A 65 8.40 11.58 1.49
C PRO A 65 7.37 11.76 0.37
N GLY A 66 7.84 11.68 -0.87
CA GLY A 66 7.02 11.74 -2.08
C GLY A 66 5.90 10.70 -2.11
N LEU A 67 6.26 9.44 -1.88
CA LEU A 67 5.34 8.32 -1.88
C LEU A 67 4.55 8.24 -0.57
N ARG A 68 5.17 8.62 0.55
CA ARG A 68 4.56 8.53 1.88
C ARG A 68 3.30 9.38 2.03
N ARG A 69 3.17 10.45 1.24
CA ARG A 69 1.99 11.32 1.14
C ARG A 69 0.88 10.74 0.25
N LEU A 70 1.20 9.81 -0.65
CA LEU A 70 0.22 9.18 -1.52
C LEU A 70 -0.53 8.08 -0.79
N PHE A 71 -1.77 7.86 -1.19
CA PHE A 71 -2.59 6.79 -0.63
C PHE A 71 -2.11 5.44 -1.19
N PRO A 72 -1.58 4.53 -0.35
CA PRO A 72 -1.12 3.23 -0.80
C PRO A 72 -2.30 2.25 -0.84
N PHE A 73 -2.34 1.43 -1.86
CA PHE A 73 -3.27 0.30 -1.90
C PHE A 73 -2.66 -0.87 -2.62
N THR A 74 -3.25 -2.04 -2.40
CA THR A 74 -2.80 -3.27 -3.05
C THR A 74 -3.93 -4.04 -3.69
N THR A 75 -3.60 -4.78 -4.73
CA THR A 75 -4.47 -5.77 -5.37
C THR A 75 -3.56 -6.89 -5.87
N MET A 76 -3.82 -8.12 -5.41
CA MET A 76 -2.94 -9.28 -5.65
C MET A 76 -1.46 -8.98 -5.32
N TRP A 77 -1.22 -8.27 -4.21
CA TRP A 77 0.11 -7.85 -3.75
C TRP A 77 0.92 -6.98 -4.72
N VAL A 78 0.24 -6.31 -5.65
CA VAL A 78 0.83 -5.21 -6.42
C VAL A 78 0.63 -3.92 -5.63
N LEU A 79 1.72 -3.23 -5.28
CA LEU A 79 1.67 -1.91 -4.65
C LEU A 79 1.32 -0.87 -5.70
N CYS A 80 0.27 -0.10 -5.43
CA CYS A 80 -0.22 1.00 -6.26
C CYS A 80 -0.39 2.26 -5.40
N PHE A 81 -0.40 3.42 -6.04
CA PHE A 81 -0.56 4.72 -5.38
C PHE A 81 -1.74 5.49 -5.95
N GLY A 82 -2.53 6.13 -5.09
CA GLY A 82 -3.60 7.03 -5.48
C GLY A 82 -3.38 8.43 -4.91
N SER A 83 -3.91 9.45 -5.61
CA SER A 83 -3.93 10.84 -5.12
C SER A 83 -5.06 11.10 -4.12
N ASP A 84 -6.13 10.30 -4.14
CA ASP A 84 -7.33 10.49 -3.32
C ASP A 84 -7.68 9.20 -2.54
N PRO A 85 -7.76 9.26 -1.19
CA PRO A 85 -8.22 8.14 -0.36
C PRO A 85 -9.71 7.78 -0.54
N GLY A 86 -10.54 8.67 -1.09
CA GLY A 86 -11.97 8.44 -1.35
C GLY A 86 -12.27 7.72 -2.66
N ALA A 87 -11.42 7.91 -3.68
CA ALA A 87 -11.54 7.29 -5.00
C ALA A 87 -10.16 6.98 -5.62
N PRO A 88 -9.43 5.97 -5.12
CA PRO A 88 -8.11 5.64 -5.62
C PRO A 88 -8.21 5.10 -7.05
N SER A 89 -7.79 5.89 -8.04
CA SER A 89 -7.66 5.42 -9.43
C SER A 89 -6.23 4.98 -9.72
N PRO A 90 -5.96 3.68 -9.94
CA PRO A 90 -4.62 3.15 -10.28
C PRO A 90 -4.13 3.56 -11.68
N ALA A 91 -4.95 4.26 -12.47
CA ALA A 91 -4.78 4.32 -13.91
C ALA A 91 -3.53 5.10 -14.38
N ARG A 92 -2.88 5.86 -13.48
CA ARG A 92 -1.82 6.80 -13.88
C ARG A 92 -0.55 6.75 -13.02
N THR A 93 -0.47 5.85 -12.05
CA THR A 93 0.71 5.73 -11.19
C THR A 93 1.45 4.43 -11.48
N PRO A 94 2.80 4.46 -11.47
CA PRO A 94 3.58 3.23 -11.55
C PRO A 94 3.20 2.28 -10.42
N ALA A 95 3.26 0.99 -10.71
CA ALA A 95 2.89 -0.06 -9.79
C ALA A 95 4.04 -1.06 -9.64
N VAL A 96 4.19 -1.63 -8.46
CA VAL A 96 5.29 -2.57 -8.17
C VAL A 96 4.72 -3.90 -7.70
N LEU A 97 5.08 -4.96 -8.41
CA LEU A 97 4.80 -6.33 -8.00
C LEU A 97 6.02 -6.87 -7.24
N ALA A 98 5.82 -7.30 -6.00
CA ALA A 98 6.81 -8.11 -5.30
C ALA A 98 6.75 -9.53 -5.86
N LEU A 99 7.90 -10.05 -6.30
CA LEU A 99 8.07 -11.40 -6.81
C LEU A 99 8.68 -12.30 -5.73
N PRO A 100 8.59 -13.63 -5.88
CA PRO A 100 9.39 -14.55 -5.08
C PRO A 100 10.88 -14.20 -5.13
N GLU A 101 11.63 -14.64 -4.11
CA GLU A 101 13.09 -14.46 -4.01
C GLU A 101 13.55 -13.00 -3.82
N GLY A 102 12.65 -12.09 -3.45
CA GLY A 102 13.01 -10.69 -3.19
C GLY A 102 13.24 -9.86 -4.44
N ARG A 103 12.73 -10.31 -5.59
CA ARG A 103 12.73 -9.53 -6.83
C ARG A 103 11.49 -8.63 -6.91
N PHE A 104 11.60 -7.57 -7.69
CA PHE A 104 10.55 -6.58 -7.87
C PHE A 104 10.38 -6.26 -9.34
N ARG A 105 9.12 -6.20 -9.79
CA ARG A 105 8.78 -5.80 -11.15
C ARG A 105 8.01 -4.49 -11.11
N VAL A 106 8.53 -3.48 -11.80
CA VAL A 106 7.94 -2.14 -11.88
C VAL A 106 7.21 -2.01 -13.21
N MET A 107 5.95 -1.58 -13.15
CA MET A 107 5.06 -1.42 -14.30
C MET A 107 4.63 0.05 -14.43
N ALA A 108 4.40 0.51 -15.67
CA ALA A 108 3.96 1.88 -15.96
C ALA A 108 2.67 2.29 -15.25
N HIS A 109 1.77 1.32 -15.16
CA HIS A 109 0.64 1.27 -14.25
C HIS A 109 0.33 -0.20 -14.00
N ARG A 110 -0.60 -0.52 -13.11
CA ARG A 110 -0.89 -1.92 -12.72
C ARG A 110 -1.09 -2.91 -13.88
N ARG A 111 -1.63 -2.45 -15.01
CA ARG A 111 -1.89 -3.28 -16.22
C ARG A 111 -1.04 -2.86 -17.42
N GLY A 112 -0.02 -2.02 -17.19
CA GLY A 112 0.83 -1.46 -18.25
C GLY A 112 2.04 -2.34 -18.51
N GLU A 113 2.91 -1.88 -19.40
CA GLU A 113 4.19 -2.54 -19.66
C GLU A 113 5.11 -2.53 -18.44
N VAL A 114 6.02 -3.52 -18.42
CA VAL A 114 7.12 -3.56 -17.46
C VAL A 114 8.15 -2.51 -17.85
N ILE A 115 8.45 -1.60 -16.92
CA ILE A 115 9.46 -0.57 -17.09
C ILE A 115 10.83 -1.06 -16.60
N GLY A 116 10.83 -2.00 -15.64
CA GLY A 116 12.06 -2.60 -15.15
C GLY A 116 11.82 -3.69 -14.12
N GLU A 117 12.87 -4.47 -13.87
CA GLU A 117 12.94 -5.42 -12.77
C GLU A 117 14.16 -5.11 -11.92
N THR A 118 14.05 -5.32 -10.61
CA THR A 118 15.11 -5.08 -9.64
C THR A 118 15.19 -6.22 -8.63
N ASP A 119 16.34 -6.35 -8.00
CA ASP A 119 16.62 -7.28 -6.90
C ASP A 119 16.53 -6.60 -5.52
N SER A 120 16.13 -5.33 -5.48
CA SER A 120 15.96 -4.57 -4.24
C SER A 120 14.74 -3.66 -4.27
N ALA A 121 14.09 -3.55 -3.11
CA ALA A 121 12.92 -2.70 -2.90
C ALA A 121 13.24 -1.22 -3.14
N ALA A 122 14.41 -0.76 -2.68
CA ALA A 122 14.86 0.62 -2.87
C ALA A 122 15.02 0.97 -4.36
N ALA A 123 15.61 0.07 -5.17
CA ALA A 123 15.74 0.30 -6.61
C ALA A 123 14.37 0.32 -7.30
N ALA A 124 13.43 -0.54 -6.88
CA ALA A 124 12.07 -0.52 -7.41
C ALA A 124 11.35 0.80 -7.10
N VAL A 125 11.50 1.30 -5.86
CA VAL A 125 10.96 2.59 -5.41
C VAL A 125 11.55 3.75 -6.20
N ALA A 126 12.87 3.75 -6.44
CA ALA A 126 13.52 4.76 -7.26
C ALA A 126 12.95 4.81 -8.69
N LEU A 127 12.66 3.64 -9.30
CA LEU A 127 12.00 3.57 -10.60
C LEU A 127 10.56 4.13 -10.58
N VAL A 128 9.80 3.87 -9.51
CA VAL A 128 8.46 4.47 -9.32
C VAL A 128 8.56 5.99 -9.29
N LEU A 129 9.43 6.54 -8.43
CA LEU A 129 9.63 7.98 -8.27
C LEU A 129 10.04 8.66 -9.58
N ALA A 130 10.95 8.05 -10.34
CA ALA A 130 11.39 8.55 -11.63
C ALA A 130 10.25 8.63 -12.66
N ARG A 131 9.22 7.79 -12.50
CA ARG A 131 8.09 7.65 -13.42
C ARG A 131 6.77 8.22 -12.90
N LEU A 132 6.76 8.84 -11.71
CA LEU A 132 5.58 9.53 -11.20
C LEU A 132 5.18 10.68 -12.16
N PRO A 133 3.88 10.84 -12.47
CA PRO A 133 3.42 11.95 -13.29
C PRO A 133 3.76 13.30 -12.64
N PRO A 134 3.99 14.36 -13.43
CA PRO A 134 4.30 15.69 -12.89
C PRO A 134 3.27 16.20 -11.88
N SER A 135 1.99 15.93 -12.11
CA SER A 135 0.88 16.31 -11.22
C SER A 135 0.96 15.70 -9.80
N TYR A 136 1.74 14.63 -9.62
CA TYR A 136 2.01 14.03 -8.30
C TYR A 136 3.26 14.63 -7.62
N LYS A 137 4.12 15.29 -8.40
CA LYS A 137 5.26 16.06 -7.91
C LYS A 137 4.83 17.45 -7.42
N ASP A 138 3.74 18.00 -7.96
CA ASP A 138 3.23 19.32 -7.54
C ASP A 138 2.50 19.32 -6.18
N ILE A 139 1.99 18.16 -5.72
CA ILE A 139 1.46 17.97 -4.35
C ILE A 139 2.61 17.96 -3.30
N GLN A 140 3.86 18.05 -3.75
CA GLN A 140 5.07 17.97 -2.91
C GLN A 140 5.68 19.34 -2.57
N GLN A 141 5.18 20.44 -3.16
CA GLN A 141 5.61 21.82 -2.84
C GLN A 141 4.63 22.50 -1.88
#